data_AF-A0A6G6KCB8-F1
#
_entry.id   AF-A0A6G6KCB8-F1
#
_cell.length_a   1.000
_cell.length_b   1.000
_cell.length_c   1.000
_cell.angle_alpha   90.00
_cell.angle_beta   90.00
_cell.angle_gamma   90.00
#
_symmetry.space_group_name_H-M   'P 1'
#
loop_
_entity.id
_entity.type
_entity.pdbx_description
1 polymer ?
#
loop_
_entity_poly.entity_id
_entity_poly.type
_entity_poly.pdbx_seq_one_letter_code
_entity_poly.pdbx_strand_id
1 'polypeptide(L)' 'MDPELTLLDDLYHAHWRLRIIKHLLEAHRASPWKGNVAWRLQEADYLQRLASAEDQLLLCRREMTTYQQTQVDAYTREAS' A
#
# COMPACT_ATOMS: atom_id res chain seq x y z
N MET A 1 -17.32 -4.40 -15.12
CA MET A 1 -16.49 -4.34 -13.91
C MET A 1 -16.98 -3.18 -13.09
N ASP A 2 -17.31 -3.41 -11.83
CA ASP A 2 -17.66 -2.32 -10.91
C ASP A 2 -16.36 -1.57 -10.53
N PRO A 3 -16.25 -0.27 -10.84
CA PRO A 3 -15.06 0.50 -10.52
C PRO A 3 -14.82 0.62 -9.02
N GLU A 4 -15.86 0.59 -8.18
CA GLU A 4 -15.71 0.62 -6.73
C GLU A 4 -15.08 -0.66 -6.20
N LEU A 5 -15.54 -1.82 -6.69
CA LEU A 5 -14.95 -3.12 -6.32
C LEU A 5 -13.48 -3.20 -6.71
N THR A 6 -13.12 -2.66 -7.88
CA THR A 6 -11.72 -2.66 -8.34
C THR A 6 -10.84 -1.82 -7.42
N LEU A 7 -11.30 -0.62 -7.02
CA LEU A 7 -10.55 0.26 -6.10
C LEU A 7 -10.43 -0.34 -4.69
N LEU A 8 -11.46 -1.04 -4.21
CA LEU A 8 -11.42 -1.75 -2.93
C LEU A 8 -10.41 -2.91 -2.94
N ASP A 9 -10.39 -3.69 -4.02
CA ASP A 9 -9.41 -4.77 -4.20
C ASP A 9 -7.98 -4.20 -4.25
N ASP A 10 -7.74 -3.13 -5.00
CA ASP A 10 -6.43 -2.47 -5.08
C ASP A 10 -5.97 -1.96 -3.70
N LEU A 11 -6.88 -1.35 -2.93
CA LEU A 11 -6.61 -0.89 -1.57
C LEU A 11 -6.30 -2.06 -0.62
N TYR A 12 -7.00 -3.18 -0.77
CA TYR A 12 -6.76 -4.40 -0.01
C TYR A 12 -5.38 -4.99 -0.35
N HIS A 13 -5.05 -5.09 -1.63
CA HIS A 13 -3.74 -5.57 -2.10
C HIS A 13 -2.59 -4.68 -1.61
N ALA A 14 -2.75 -3.36 -1.64
CA ALA A 14 -1.76 -2.42 -1.12
C ALA A 14 -1.52 -2.62 0.39
N HIS A 15 -2.58 -2.78 1.20
CA HIS A 15 -2.44 -3.08 2.62
C HIS A 15 -1.74 -4.41 2.88
N TRP A 16 -2.12 -5.46 2.15
CA TRP A 16 -1.52 -6.78 2.29
C TRP A 16 -0.02 -6.75 1.97
N ARG A 17 0.36 -6.07 0.88
CA ARG A 17 1.76 -5.92 0.47
C ARG A 17 2.58 -5.18 1.52
N LEU A 18 2.05 -4.09 2.07
CA LEU A 18 2.70 -3.33 3.14
C LEU A 18 2.94 -4.22 4.36
N ARG A 19 1.93 -4.98 4.78
CA ARG A 19 2.01 -5.87 5.95
C ARG A 19 3.09 -6.94 5.78
N ILE A 20 3.17 -7.57 4.61
CA ILE A 20 4.18 -8.58 4.34
C ILE A 20 5.59 -8.00 4.37
N ILE A 21 5.81 -6.84 3.74
CA ILE A 21 7.14 -6.23 3.71
C ILE A 21 7.60 -5.86 5.12
N LYS A 22 6.69 -5.32 5.96
CA LYS A 22 6.98 -5.06 7.38
C LYS A 22 7.39 -6.34 8.11
N HIS A 23 6.64 -7.42 7.93
CA HIS A 23 6.96 -8.71 8.55
C HIS A 23 8.32 -9.28 8.09
N LEU A 24 8.63 -9.17 6.79
CA LEU A 24 9.92 -9.59 6.26
C LEU A 24 11.08 -8.76 6.82
N LEU A 25 10.90 -7.44 6.93
CA LEU A 25 11.90 -6.55 7.52
C LEU A 25 12.12 -6.86 9.00
N GLU A 26 11.05 -7.11 9.76
CA GLU A 26 11.13 -7.54 11.17
C GLU A 26 11.90 -8.86 11.31
N ALA A 27 11.56 -9.87 10.50
CA ALA A 27 12.24 -11.16 10.50
C ALA A 27 13.73 -11.01 10.11
N HIS A 28 14.03 -10.21 9.08
CA HIS A 28 15.39 -9.91 8.65
C HIS A 28 16.21 -9.25 9.77
N ARG A 29 15.60 -8.31 10.50
CA ARG A 29 16.19 -7.64 11.67
C ARG A 29 16.29 -8.52 12.91
N ALA A 30 15.51 -9.59 13.01
CA ALA A 30 15.66 -10.57 14.08
C ALA A 30 16.82 -11.56 13.81
N SER A 31 17.32 -11.65 12.57
CA SER A 31 18.40 -12.57 12.20
C SER A 31 19.67 -12.31 13.03
N PRO A 32 20.36 -13.37 13.52
CA PRO A 32 21.63 -13.21 14.23
C PRO A 32 22.80 -12.83 13.30
N TRP A 33 22.62 -12.88 11.97
CA TRP A 33 23.70 -12.78 10.99
C TRP A 33 23.82 -11.34 10.46
N LYS A 34 23.75 -10.36 11.37
CA LYS A 34 23.81 -8.93 11.04
C LYS A 34 25.26 -8.51 10.76
N GLY A 35 25.47 -7.66 9.76
CA GLY A 35 26.73 -6.91 9.61
C GLY A 35 27.56 -7.21 8.36
N ASN A 36 27.30 -8.32 7.65
CA ASN A 36 27.90 -8.51 6.33
C ASN A 36 27.22 -7.60 5.28
N VAL A 37 27.89 -7.41 4.14
CA VAL A 37 27.41 -6.53 3.06
C VAL A 37 26.10 -7.04 2.47
N ALA A 38 25.95 -8.35 2.28
CA ALA A 38 24.74 -8.94 1.72
C ALA A 38 23.51 -8.66 2.59
N TRP A 39 23.65 -8.76 3.92
CA TRP A 39 22.60 -8.43 4.87
C TRP A 39 22.18 -6.96 4.74
N ARG A 40 23.13 -6.03 4.68
CA ARG A 40 22.84 -4.58 4.50
C ARG A 40 22.17 -4.27 3.16
N LEU A 41 22.57 -4.94 2.08
CA LEU A 41 21.93 -4.78 0.77
C LEU A 41 20.50 -5.29 0.78
N GLN A 42 20.25 -6.42 1.46
CA GLN A 42 18.91 -6.96 1.62
C GLN A 42 18.03 -6.06 2.51
N GLU A 43 18.60 -5.46 3.57
CA GLU A 43 17.87 -4.47 4.38
C GLU A 43 17.48 -3.25 3.54
N ALA A 44 18.40 -2.74 2.71
CA ALA A 44 18.12 -1.63 1.80
C ALA A 44 17.00 -1.97 0.78
N ASP A 45 16.99 -3.18 0.22
CA ASP A 45 15.88 -3.66 -0.64
C ASP A 45 14.54 -3.64 0.10
N TYR A 46 14.49 -4.17 1.32
CA TYR A 46 13.26 -4.16 2.11
C TYR A 46 12.77 -2.74 2.41
N LEU A 47 13.68 -1.81 2.74
CA LEU A 47 13.33 -0.41 3.00
C LEU A 47 12.81 0.29 1.75
N GLN A 48 13.44 0.07 0.59
CA GLN A 48 12.97 0.63 -0.68
C GLN A 48 11.58 0.09 -1.04
N ARG A 49 11.36 -1.23 -0.89
CA ARG A 49 10.07 -1.86 -1.15
C ARG A 49 9.00 -1.39 -0.17
N LEU A 50 9.39 -1.13 1.08
CA LEU A 50 8.49 -0.60 2.11
C LEU A 50 8.00 0.79 1.71
N ALA A 51 8.91 1.71 1.38
CA ALA A 51 8.56 3.05 0.92
C ALA A 51 7.62 3.01 -0.29
N SER A 52 7.96 2.19 -1.30
CA SER A 52 7.12 2.03 -2.49
C SER A 52 5.72 1.48 -2.16
N ALA A 53 5.59 0.55 -1.20
CA ALA A 53 4.30 0.02 -0.78
C ALA A 53 3.48 1.05 0.01
N GLU A 54 4.13 1.90 0.81
CA GLU A 54 3.47 3.01 1.52
C GLU A 54 2.94 4.06 0.54
N ASP A 55 3.72 4.41 -0.48
CA ASP A 55 3.29 5.32 -1.56
C ASP A 55 2.11 4.76 -2.35
N GLN A 56 2.13 3.46 -2.69
CA GLN A 56 1.01 2.79 -3.35
C GLN A 56 -0.26 2.81 -2.49
N LEU A 57 -0.14 2.55 -1.19
CA LEU A 57 -1.28 2.61 -0.28
C LEU A 57 -1.88 4.01 -0.21
N LEU A 58 -1.03 5.06 -0.18
CA LEU A 58 -1.49 6.45 -0.22
C LEU A 58 -2.21 6.77 -1.53
N LEU A 59 -1.71 6.28 -2.66
CA LEU A 59 -2.34 6.46 -3.97
C LEU A 59 -3.74 5.83 -4.00
N CYS A 60 -3.87 4.55 -3.66
CA CYS A 60 -5.15 3.84 -3.65
C CYS A 60 -6.16 4.52 -2.70
N ARG A 61 -5.72 5.01 -1.53
CA ARG A 61 -6.58 5.76 -0.62
C ARG A 61 -7.10 7.05 -1.24
N ARG A 62 -6.24 7.81 -1.93
CA ARG A 62 -6.63 9.05 -2.62
C ARG A 62 -7.62 8.77 -3.74
N GLU A 63 -7.40 7.73 -4.52
CA GLU A 63 -8.29 7.32 -5.61
C GLU A 63 -9.66 6.93 -5.06
N MET A 64 -9.71 6.13 -3.99
CA MET A 64 -10.97 5.76 -3.32
C MET A 64 -11.72 6.99 -2.78
N THR A 65 -11.04 7.90 -2.09
CA THR A 65 -11.66 9.14 -1.60
C THR A 65 -12.18 10.01 -2.74
N THR A 66 -11.42 10.12 -3.83
CA THR A 66 -11.83 10.90 -5.01
C THR A 66 -13.07 10.28 -5.68
N TYR A 67 -13.09 8.95 -5.81
CA TYR A 67 -14.25 8.22 -6.33
C TYR A 67 -15.49 8.45 -5.46
N GLN A 68 -15.37 8.28 -4.15
CA GLN A 68 -16.47 8.51 -3.20
C GLN A 68 -17.00 9.94 -3.27
N GLN A 69 -16.13 10.95 -3.34
CA GLN A 69 -16.55 12.36 -3.48
C GLN A 69 -17.31 12.58 -4.79
N THR A 70 -16.83 11.98 -5.89
CA THR A 70 -17.48 12.12 -7.20
C THR A 70 -18.88 11.50 -7.20
N GLN A 71 -19.07 10.36 -6.54
CA GLN A 71 -20.39 9.72 -6.38
C GLN A 71 -21.35 10.59 -5.56
N VAL A 72 -20.87 11.19 -4.46
CA VAL A 72 -21.69 12.11 -3.62
C VAL A 72 -22.11 13.34 -4.42
N ASP A 73 -21.21 13.94 -5.18
CA ASP A 73 -21.50 15.13 -5.99
C ASP A 73 -22.51 14.83 -7.10
N ALA A 74 -22.40 13.67 -7.74
CA ALA A 74 -23.34 13.22 -8.76
C ALA A 74 -24.76 13.03 -8.18
N TYR A 75 -24.87 12.34 -7.05
CA TYR A 75 -26.14 12.13 -6.37
C TYR A 75 -26.80 13.46 -5.93
N THR A 76 -26.01 14.41 -5.42
CA THR A 76 -26.51 15.71 -4.96
C THR A 76 -27.04 16.56 -6.13
N ARG A 77 -26.45 16.45 -7.32
CA ARG A 77 -26.90 17.15 -8.54
C ARG A 77 -28.18 16.54 -9.13
N GLU A 78 -28.39 15.24 -9.02
CA GLU A 78 -29.60 14.58 -9.49
C GLU A 78 -30.81 14.82 -8.57
N ALA A 79 -30.55 15.14 -7.30
CA ALA A 79 -31.57 15.43 -6.30
C ALA A 79 -32.01 16.92 -6.23
N SER A 80 -31.39 17.81 -7.01
CA SER A 80 -31.66 19.26 -7.07
C SER A 80 -32.41 19.65 -8.34
#